data_AF-A0A368GKQ3-F1
#
_entry.id   AF-A0A368GKQ3-F1
#
_cell.length_a   1.000
_cell.length_b   1.000
_cell.length_c   1.000
_cell.angle_alpha   90.00
_cell.angle_beta   90.00
_cell.angle_gamma   90.00
#
_symmetry.space_group_name_H-M   'P 1'
#
loop_
_entity.id
_entity.type
_entity.pdbx_description
1 polymer ?
#
loop_
_entity_poly.entity_id
_entity_poly.type
_entity_poly.pdbx_seq_one_letter_code
_entity_poly.pdbx_strand_id
1 'polypeptide(L)'
;MVVTQQQLSNSLKTASNNMSRMRLLRLPENARLTAANLRNDWIIEEEKPFVRTNLKKLMTKWRRSHCSTPDDFSTHCTDFVRRYLIQACDPPAEIQKYSHRISGKGARKEDLKDLPDSVADALIGCLLEALGLGQPEMEKSSEELKENPTE
;
A
#
# COMPACT_ATOMS: atom_id res chain seq x y z
N MET A 1 27.40 19.14 5.42
CA MET A 1 27.97 17.88 4.91
C MET A 1 27.55 17.72 3.46
N VAL A 2 28.49 17.73 2.52
CA VAL A 2 28.19 17.57 1.09
C VAL A 2 28.13 16.07 0.79
N VAL A 3 26.94 15.56 0.49
CA VAL A 3 26.77 14.16 0.05
C VAL A 3 27.41 14.01 -1.33
N THR A 4 28.37 13.10 -1.46
CA THR A 4 29.08 12.90 -2.73
C THR A 4 28.22 12.13 -3.72
N GLN A 5 28.39 12.42 -5.01
CA GLN A 5 27.65 11.76 -6.11
C GLN A 5 27.88 10.23 -6.11
N GLN A 6 29.05 9.78 -5.64
CA GLN A 6 29.41 8.38 -5.43
C GLN A 6 28.54 7.71 -4.35
N GLN A 7 28.29 8.40 -3.23
CA GLN A 7 27.44 7.90 -2.15
C GLN A 7 25.99 7.76 -2.61
N LEU A 8 25.46 8.74 -3.36
CA LEU A 8 24.10 8.66 -3.94
C LEU A 8 23.96 7.47 -4.89
N SER A 9 24.94 7.25 -5.78
CA SER A 9 24.95 6.12 -6.71
C SER A 9 24.97 4.77 -5.97
N ASN A 10 25.78 4.66 -4.93
CA ASN A 10 25.85 3.45 -4.11
C ASN A 10 24.56 3.20 -3.32
N SER A 11 23.96 4.24 -2.74
CA SER A 11 22.65 4.14 -2.07
C SER A 11 21.55 3.69 -3.02
N LEU A 12 21.52 4.21 -4.25
CA LEU A 12 20.56 3.78 -5.28
C LEU A 12 20.75 2.31 -5.69
N LYS A 13 22.00 1.86 -5.86
CA LYS A 13 22.31 0.45 -6.13
C LYS A 13 21.87 -0.46 -4.99
N THR A 14 22.16 -0.07 -3.75
CA THR A 14 21.73 -0.81 -2.55
C THR A 14 20.21 -0.87 -2.45
N ALA A 15 19.51 0.24 -2.67
CA ALA A 15 18.05 0.28 -2.69
C ALA A 15 17.48 -0.62 -3.80
N SER A 16 18.05 -0.59 -5.00
CA SER A 16 17.64 -1.45 -6.13
C SER A 16 17.82 -2.95 -5.83
N ASN A 17 18.96 -3.31 -5.25
CA ASN A 17 19.25 -4.69 -4.85
C ASN A 17 18.29 -5.15 -3.73
N ASN A 18 18.01 -4.28 -2.76
CA ASN A 18 17.03 -4.56 -1.71
C ASN A 18 15.63 -4.74 -2.30
N MET A 19 15.16 -3.86 -3.18
CA MET A 19 13.88 -4.03 -3.88
C MET A 19 13.80 -5.35 -4.65
N SER A 20 14.88 -5.75 -5.32
CA SER A 20 14.96 -7.03 -6.03
C SER A 20 14.90 -8.22 -5.08
N ARG A 21 15.53 -8.12 -3.91
CA ARG A 21 15.50 -9.17 -2.87
C ARG A 21 14.13 -9.25 -2.18
N MET A 22 13.48 -8.11 -1.94
CA MET A 22 12.13 -8.03 -1.39
C MET A 22 11.09 -8.70 -2.29
N ARG A 23 11.28 -8.70 -3.63
CA ARG A 23 10.41 -9.45 -4.57
C ARG A 23 10.45 -10.96 -4.38
N LEU A 24 11.50 -11.49 -3.74
CA LEU A 24 11.65 -12.92 -3.46
C LEU A 24 11.06 -13.31 -2.09
N LEU A 25 10.74 -12.33 -1.24
CA LEU A 25 10.09 -12.61 0.04
C LEU A 25 8.65 -13.03 -0.24
N ARG A 26 8.34 -14.27 0.16
CA ARG A 26 6.98 -14.78 0.19
C ARG A 26 6.31 -14.28 1.45
N LEU A 27 5.04 -13.92 1.34
CA LEU A 27 4.21 -13.72 2.52
C LEU A 27 4.02 -15.07 3.24
N PRO A 28 3.70 -15.06 4.55
CA PRO A 28 3.31 -16.27 5.26
C PRO A 28 2.24 -17.06 4.50
N GLU A 29 2.26 -18.38 4.57
CA GLU A 29 1.43 -19.29 3.76
C GLU A 29 -0.08 -19.03 3.89
N ASN A 30 -0.50 -18.45 5.01
CA ASN A 30 -1.90 -18.11 5.30
C ASN A 30 -2.25 -16.62 5.10
N ALA A 31 -1.30 -15.79 4.67
CA ALA A 31 -1.53 -14.37 4.44
C ALA A 31 -2.42 -14.18 3.20
N ARG A 32 -3.67 -13.78 3.44
CA ARG A 32 -4.68 -13.57 2.41
C ARG A 32 -5.27 -12.19 2.57
N LEU A 33 -5.42 -11.46 1.46
CA LEU A 33 -6.07 -10.16 1.48
C LEU A 33 -7.56 -10.34 1.78
N THR A 34 -7.99 -9.92 2.97
CA THR A 34 -9.39 -10.06 3.40
C THR A 34 -9.83 -8.90 4.29
N ALA A 35 -11.09 -8.50 4.13
CA ALA A 35 -11.72 -7.51 5.00
C ALA A 35 -11.89 -8.00 6.44
N ALA A 36 -11.84 -9.33 6.68
CA ALA A 36 -11.94 -9.91 8.02
C ALA A 36 -10.75 -9.54 8.91
N ASN A 37 -9.59 -9.25 8.33
CA ASN A 37 -8.39 -8.86 9.07
C ASN A 37 -8.41 -7.37 9.48
N LEU A 38 -9.31 -6.56 8.90
CA LEU A 38 -9.43 -5.14 9.19
C LEU A 38 -10.15 -4.90 10.52
N ARG A 39 -9.40 -4.56 11.56
CA ARG A 39 -9.89 -4.08 12.85
C ARG A 39 -10.33 -2.62 12.73
N ASN A 40 -9.51 -1.79 12.09
CA ASN A 40 -9.75 -0.36 11.95
C ASN A 40 -10.62 0.01 10.73
N ASP A 41 -11.36 1.11 10.86
CA ASP A 41 -12.01 1.77 9.73
C ASP A 41 -11.01 2.71 9.06
N TRP A 42 -10.46 2.27 7.91
CA TRP A 42 -9.59 3.10 7.08
C TRP A 42 -10.43 4.06 6.25
N ILE A 43 -10.43 5.34 6.65
CA ILE A 43 -11.21 6.40 6.01
C ILE A 43 -10.25 7.36 5.31
N ILE A 44 -10.50 7.56 4.02
CA ILE A 44 -9.91 8.66 3.27
C ILE A 44 -10.89 9.82 3.36
N GLU A 45 -10.41 10.92 3.94
CA GLU A 45 -11.19 12.14 4.15
C GLU A 45 -11.44 12.88 2.83
N GLU A 46 -12.49 13.71 2.80
CA GLU A 46 -12.84 14.46 1.61
C GLU A 46 -11.86 15.62 1.40
N GLU A 47 -11.16 15.59 0.28
CA GLU A 47 -10.27 16.66 -0.14
C GLU A 47 -10.32 16.76 -1.67
N LYS A 48 -11.01 17.77 -2.19
CA LYS A 48 -11.27 17.89 -3.63
C LYS A 48 -9.98 17.73 -4.46
N PRO A 49 -9.96 16.86 -5.48
CA PRO A 49 -11.11 16.17 -6.10
C PRO A 49 -11.49 14.83 -5.46
N PHE A 50 -10.81 14.40 -4.39
CA PHE A 50 -11.05 13.13 -3.72
C PHE A 50 -12.34 13.14 -2.89
N VAL A 51 -13.09 12.06 -2.99
CA VAL A 51 -14.34 11.86 -2.25
C VAL A 51 -14.10 11.02 -1.00
N ARG A 52 -14.83 11.34 0.07
CA ARG A 52 -14.76 10.57 1.32
C ARG A 52 -15.06 9.10 1.07
N THR A 53 -14.11 8.22 1.40
CA THR A 53 -14.23 6.78 1.13
C THR A 53 -13.79 5.95 2.33
N ASN A 54 -14.64 5.01 2.77
CA ASN A 54 -14.26 4.00 3.75
C ASN A 54 -13.77 2.74 3.02
N LEU A 55 -12.47 2.44 3.14
CA LEU A 55 -11.80 1.33 2.47
C LEU A 55 -12.23 -0.04 3.00
N LYS A 56 -12.57 -0.16 4.28
CA LYS A 56 -13.10 -1.42 4.86
C LYS A 56 -14.43 -1.79 4.22
N LYS A 57 -15.37 -0.84 4.15
CA LYS A 57 -16.66 -1.01 3.46
C LYS A 57 -16.46 -1.32 1.98
N LEU A 58 -15.48 -0.69 1.33
CA LEU A 58 -15.14 -1.01 -0.05
C LEU A 58 -14.64 -2.45 -0.20
N MET A 59 -13.76 -2.89 0.69
CA MET A 59 -13.16 -4.23 0.64
C MET A 59 -14.17 -5.34 0.94
N THR A 60 -15.12 -5.12 1.85
CA THR A 60 -16.21 -6.09 2.10
C THR A 60 -17.08 -6.34 0.88
N LYS A 61 -17.23 -5.35 -0.01
CA LYS A 61 -17.98 -5.47 -1.27
C LYS A 61 -17.12 -5.98 -2.42
N TRP A 62 -15.80 -5.85 -2.31
CA TRP A 62 -14.87 -6.27 -3.32
C TRP A 62 -14.80 -7.80 -3.38
N ARG A 63 -14.78 -8.34 -4.61
CA ARG A 63 -14.62 -9.76 -4.87
C ARG A 63 -13.37 -9.96 -5.70
N ARG A 64 -12.55 -10.91 -5.29
CA ARG A 64 -11.34 -11.30 -6.03
C ARG A 64 -11.70 -11.77 -7.44
N SER A 65 -10.84 -11.44 -8.39
CA SER A 65 -10.92 -11.99 -9.74
C SER A 65 -10.73 -13.51 -9.71
N HIS A 66 -11.60 -14.23 -10.40
CA HIS A 66 -11.54 -15.69 -10.53
C HIS A 66 -10.27 -16.19 -11.24
N CYS A 67 -9.59 -15.32 -12.01
CA CYS A 67 -8.40 -15.68 -12.77
C CYS A 67 -7.08 -15.61 -11.98
N SER A 68 -7.13 -15.33 -10.68
CA SER A 68 -5.93 -15.19 -9.83
C SER A 68 -5.86 -16.32 -8.80
N THR A 69 -4.66 -16.81 -8.52
CA THR A 69 -4.47 -17.79 -7.43
C THR A 69 -4.68 -17.13 -6.08
N PRO A 70 -5.07 -17.88 -5.03
CA PRO A 70 -5.32 -17.28 -3.72
C PRO A 70 -4.10 -16.63 -3.07
N ASP A 71 -2.90 -17.05 -3.47
CA ASP A 71 -1.63 -16.60 -2.90
C ASP A 71 -1.00 -15.46 -3.72
N ASP A 72 -1.67 -15.01 -4.80
CA ASP A 72 -1.25 -13.86 -5.62
C ASP A 72 -1.70 -12.54 -4.98
N PHE A 73 -1.09 -12.23 -3.83
CA PHE A 73 -1.37 -11.02 -3.07
C PHE A 73 -1.11 -9.74 -3.88
N SER A 74 -0.10 -9.74 -4.76
CA SER A 74 0.24 -8.57 -5.57
C SER A 74 -0.90 -8.22 -6.53
N THR A 75 -1.45 -9.22 -7.22
CA THR A 75 -2.60 -9.02 -8.10
C THR A 75 -3.83 -8.60 -7.30
N HIS A 76 -4.09 -9.21 -6.14
CA HIS A 76 -5.22 -8.86 -5.28
C HIS A 76 -5.15 -7.42 -4.77
N CYS A 77 -3.99 -6.99 -4.25
CA CYS A 77 -3.76 -5.62 -3.82
C CYS A 77 -3.94 -4.63 -4.98
N THR A 78 -3.37 -4.94 -6.14
CA THR A 78 -3.47 -4.08 -7.33
C THR A 78 -4.91 -3.94 -7.80
N ASP A 79 -5.68 -5.03 -7.81
CA ASP A 79 -7.09 -5.02 -8.20
C ASP A 79 -7.95 -4.20 -7.24
N PHE A 80 -7.75 -4.37 -5.93
CA PHE A 80 -8.42 -3.58 -4.91
C PHE A 80 -8.10 -2.08 -5.03
N VAL A 81 -6.81 -1.72 -5.18
CA VAL A 81 -6.40 -0.32 -5.35
C VAL A 81 -7.00 0.27 -6.61
N ARG A 82 -7.01 -0.48 -7.72
CA ARG A 82 -7.68 -0.03 -8.96
C ARG A 82 -9.17 0.22 -8.72
N ARG A 83 -9.85 -0.67 -7.99
CA ARG A 83 -11.26 -0.51 -7.64
C ARG A 83 -11.52 0.77 -6.85
N TYR A 84 -10.65 1.12 -5.91
CA TYR A 84 -10.71 2.40 -5.19
C TYR A 84 -10.50 3.58 -6.15
N LEU A 85 -9.42 3.59 -6.94
CA LEU A 85 -9.04 4.73 -7.77
C LEU A 85 -10.10 5.10 -8.82
N ILE A 86 -10.87 4.13 -9.34
CA ILE A 86 -11.97 4.39 -10.29
C ILE A 86 -13.07 5.27 -9.70
N GLN A 87 -13.25 5.25 -8.38
CA GLN A 87 -14.29 5.98 -7.66
C GLN A 87 -13.70 6.98 -6.65
N ALA A 88 -12.39 7.21 -6.68
CA ALA A 88 -11.68 8.02 -5.71
C ALA A 88 -11.96 9.51 -5.88
N CYS A 89 -12.33 9.96 -7.07
CA CYS A 89 -12.58 11.36 -7.39
C CYS A 89 -13.96 11.59 -8.02
N ASP A 90 -14.46 12.82 -7.89
CA ASP A 90 -15.63 13.32 -8.61
C ASP A 90 -15.28 14.65 -9.34
N PRO A 91 -15.22 14.66 -10.70
CA PRO A 91 -15.53 13.55 -11.60
C PRO A 91 -14.43 12.48 -11.63
N PRO A 92 -14.75 11.19 -11.92
CA PRO A 92 -13.78 10.08 -11.94
C PRO A 92 -12.57 10.29 -12.85
N ALA A 93 -12.70 11.11 -13.90
CA ALA A 93 -11.61 11.42 -14.81
C ALA A 93 -10.44 12.18 -14.14
N GLU A 94 -10.68 12.89 -13.03
CA GLU A 94 -9.64 13.66 -12.34
C GLU A 94 -8.50 12.78 -11.83
N ILE A 95 -8.76 11.52 -11.46
CA ILE A 95 -7.71 10.62 -10.96
C ILE A 95 -6.60 10.38 -11.98
N GLN A 96 -6.89 10.51 -13.28
CA GLN A 96 -5.91 10.33 -14.35
C GLN A 96 -4.83 11.42 -14.40
N LYS A 97 -5.04 12.53 -13.68
CA LYS A 97 -4.07 13.62 -13.54
C LYS A 97 -3.05 13.37 -12.43
N TYR A 98 -3.19 12.27 -11.68
CA TYR A 98 -2.34 11.93 -10.55
C TYR A 98 -1.44 10.74 -10.85
N SER A 99 -0.28 10.70 -10.19
CA SER A 99 0.67 9.60 -10.22
C SER A 99 1.32 9.44 -8.85
N HIS A 100 1.71 8.22 -8.45
CA HIS A 100 2.50 8.02 -7.25
C HIS A 100 3.93 7.62 -7.64
N ARG A 101 4.93 8.40 -7.21
CA ARG A 101 6.33 8.28 -7.65
C ARG A 101 7.25 7.97 -6.47
N ILE A 102 7.86 6.79 -6.47
CA ILE A 102 8.79 6.37 -5.40
C ILE A 102 10.13 7.13 -5.46
N SER A 103 10.57 7.56 -6.66
CA SER A 103 11.90 8.15 -6.86
C SER A 103 11.90 9.60 -7.37
N GLY A 104 10.73 10.25 -7.44
CA GLY A 104 10.54 11.64 -7.90
C GLY A 104 10.86 11.92 -9.39
N LYS A 105 11.87 11.27 -9.96
CA LYS A 105 12.39 11.48 -11.34
C LYS A 105 12.15 10.30 -12.28
N GLY A 106 11.17 9.45 -11.98
CA GLY A 106 10.77 8.32 -12.83
C GLY A 106 9.93 8.80 -14.00
N ALA A 107 10.55 8.98 -15.16
CA ALA A 107 9.94 9.38 -16.42
C ALA A 107 8.62 8.65 -16.73
N ARG A 108 7.50 9.36 -16.56
CA ARG A 108 6.21 9.17 -17.25
C ARG A 108 5.36 10.40 -16.94
N LYS A 109 5.29 11.32 -17.92
CA LYS A 109 4.46 12.53 -17.92
C LYS A 109 4.73 13.51 -16.76
N GLU A 110 5.58 14.50 -17.00
CA GLU A 110 5.90 15.56 -16.02
C GLU A 110 4.66 16.39 -15.61
N ASP A 111 3.61 16.37 -16.41
CA ASP A 111 2.33 17.06 -16.20
C ASP A 111 1.42 16.40 -15.15
N LEU A 112 1.72 15.16 -14.73
CA LEU A 112 0.94 14.49 -13.68
C LEU A 112 1.32 14.99 -12.29
N LYS A 113 0.31 15.31 -11.49
CA LYS A 113 0.44 15.65 -10.07
C LYS A 113 0.84 14.42 -9.26
N ASP A 114 1.49 14.64 -8.13
CA ASP A 114 1.71 13.56 -7.18
C ASP A 114 0.41 13.25 -6.43
N LEU A 115 0.16 11.95 -6.21
CA LEU A 115 -0.94 11.45 -5.39
C LEU A 115 -0.71 11.91 -3.94
N PRO A 116 -1.73 12.45 -3.24
CA PRO A 116 -1.58 12.88 -1.85
C PRO A 116 -1.06 11.74 -0.97
N ASP A 117 -0.07 12.05 -0.12
CA ASP A 117 0.55 11.07 0.78
C ASP A 117 -0.50 10.46 1.73
N SER A 118 -1.46 11.25 2.20
CA SER A 118 -2.58 10.79 3.03
C SER A 118 -3.39 9.66 2.37
N VAL A 119 -3.60 9.74 1.05
CA VAL A 119 -4.30 8.71 0.27
C VAL A 119 -3.42 7.48 0.12
N ALA A 120 -2.15 7.66 -0.18
CA ALA A 120 -1.19 6.56 -0.33
C ALA A 120 -1.02 5.79 0.98
N ASP A 121 -0.81 6.49 2.09
CA ASP A 121 -0.62 5.94 3.43
C ASP A 121 -1.87 5.18 3.89
N ALA A 122 -3.07 5.74 3.68
CA ALA A 122 -4.31 5.05 4.00
C ALA A 122 -4.50 3.74 3.20
N LEU A 123 -4.12 3.75 1.91
CA LEU A 123 -4.17 2.54 1.07
C LEU A 123 -3.14 1.50 1.53
N ILE A 124 -1.91 1.92 1.82
CA ILE A 124 -0.84 1.03 2.29
C ILE A 124 -1.22 0.42 3.63
N GLY A 125 -1.64 1.23 4.60
CA GLY A 125 -2.07 0.78 5.92
C GLY A 125 -3.24 -0.20 5.85
N CYS A 126 -4.27 0.13 5.06
CA CYS A 126 -5.41 -0.77 4.83
C CYS A 126 -4.98 -2.11 4.21
N LEU A 127 -4.06 -2.11 3.24
CA LEU A 127 -3.58 -3.34 2.62
C LEU A 127 -2.73 -4.19 3.57
N LEU A 128 -1.85 -3.56 4.35
CA LEU A 128 -1.04 -4.24 5.35
C LEU A 128 -1.92 -4.92 6.40
N GLU A 129 -2.90 -4.19 6.94
CA GLU A 129 -3.83 -4.76 7.91
C GLU A 129 -4.71 -5.87 7.29
N ALA A 130 -5.20 -5.67 6.06
CA ALA A 130 -5.97 -6.68 5.34
C ALA A 130 -5.16 -7.96 5.02
N LEU A 131 -3.83 -7.86 4.88
CA LEU A 131 -2.92 -9.01 4.74
C LEU A 131 -2.55 -9.66 6.08
N GLY A 132 -2.96 -9.07 7.21
CA GLY A 132 -2.57 -9.50 8.55
C GLY A 132 -1.16 -9.06 8.96
N LEU A 133 -0.57 -8.09 8.25
CA LEU A 133 0.79 -7.58 8.43
C LEU A 133 0.84 -6.18 9.09
N GLY A 134 -0.31 -5.62 9.44
CA GLY A 134 -0.45 -4.32 10.13
C GLY A 134 -0.85 -4.46 11.60
N GLN A 135 -0.49 -5.56 12.23
CA GLN A 135 -0.84 -5.85 13.62
C GLN A 135 0.11 -5.10 14.58
N PRO A 136 -0.38 -4.41 15.63
CA PRO A 136 0.46 -3.64 16.55
C PRO A 136 1.52 -4.50 17.26
N GLU A 137 1.28 -5.82 17.35
CA GLU A 137 2.22 -6.81 17.87
C GLU A 137 3.48 -6.92 17.01
N MET A 138 3.43 -6.57 15.72
CA MET A 138 4.60 -6.54 14.84
C MET A 138 5.54 -5.35 15.10
N GLU A 139 5.07 -4.33 15.81
CA GLU A 139 5.89 -3.18 16.22
C GLU A 139 6.61 -3.42 17.55
N LYS A 140 6.23 -4.48 18.27
CA LYS A 140 6.80 -4.84 19.58
C LYS A 140 8.05 -5.70 19.42
N SER A 141 8.99 -5.51 20.33
CA SER A 141 10.17 -6.37 20.44
C SER A 141 9.80 -7.78 20.91
N SER A 142 10.70 -8.74 20.68
CA SER A 142 10.48 -10.13 21.09
C SER A 142 10.38 -10.29 22.61
N GLU A 143 10.99 -9.37 23.34
CA GLU A 143 11.03 -9.25 24.78
C GLU A 143 9.67 -8.74 25.31
N GLU A 144 9.13 -7.67 24.72
CA GLU A 144 7.82 -7.11 25.11
C GLU A 144 6.66 -8.09 24.87
N LEU A 145 6.76 -8.91 23.82
CA LEU A 145 5.78 -9.98 23.53
C LEU A 145 5.87 -11.15 24.51
N LYS A 146 7.05 -11.42 25.08
CA LYS A 146 7.21 -12.45 26.13
C LYS A 146 6.67 -11.99 27.47
N GLU A 147 6.82 -10.71 27.77
CA GLU A 147 6.31 -10.11 29.02
C GLU A 147 4.79 -9.94 29.00
N ASN A 148 4.20 -9.72 27.82
CA ASN A 148 2.76 -9.58 27.63
C ASN A 148 2.28 -10.55 26.53
N PRO A 149 2.26 -11.87 26.81
CA PRO A 149 1.79 -12.85 25.85
C PRO A 149 0.33 -12.57 25.49
N THR A 150 0.05 -12.57 24.20
CA THR A 150 -1.30 -12.35 23.66
C THR A 150 -2.20 -13.56 23.94
N GLU A 151 -3.46 -13.31 24.27
CA GLU A 151 -4.53 -14.34 24.35
C GLU A 151 -4.98 -14.83 22.97
#